data_AF-A0A954UEK2-F1
#
_entry.id   AF-A0A954UEK2-F1
#
_cell.length_a   1.000
_cell.length_b   1.000
_cell.length_c   1.000
_cell.angle_alpha   90.00
_cell.angle_beta   90.00
_cell.angle_gamma   90.00
#
_symmetry.space_group_name_H-M   'P 1'
#
loop_
_entity.id
_entity.type
_entity.pdbx_description
1 polymer ?
#
loop_
_entity_poly.entity_id
_entity_poly.type
_entity_poly.pdbx_seq_one_letter_code
_entity_poly.pdbx_strand_id
1 'polypeptide(L)'
;RSGLLTTPVWRYYQLAPASATTSRVALAFHTGDPAIVDEPIERGRSLLVATAASPDSVDQSVTPPQVWTAWPTWPSFPPMMQEMLALAVESGMNNRNVAVGEPIAGSIHSTVANLPLTIVSPDSRELRVPLAIDGEDSRWSFDDTTLSGVYRAEYGPPLSTTQLFVANVDTRESRLERFDADLLPSQFRQDFSAEHSDQPTFPVTRGAGLFRVFLFGVLGLLLTESVLAWRFGRTN
;
A
#
# COMPACT_ATOMS: atom_id res chain seq x y z
N ARG A 1 -26.54 -9.11 -5.06
CA ARG A 1 -25.52 -9.67 -4.15
C ARG A 1 -24.20 -9.65 -4.91
N SER A 2 -23.34 -8.69 -4.61
CA SER A 2 -22.05 -8.53 -5.30
C SER A 2 -20.95 -8.70 -4.27
N GLY A 3 -20.11 -9.72 -4.46
CA GLY A 3 -19.02 -10.06 -3.54
C GLY A 3 -17.76 -10.50 -4.29
N LEU A 4 -16.70 -10.81 -3.55
CA LEU A 4 -15.42 -11.24 -4.10
C LEU A 4 -15.55 -12.45 -5.05
N LEU A 5 -16.44 -13.39 -4.72
CA LEU A 5 -16.68 -14.62 -5.48
C LEU A 5 -17.37 -14.42 -6.83
N THR A 6 -17.97 -13.24 -7.06
CA THR A 6 -18.72 -12.94 -8.29
C THR A 6 -17.98 -11.93 -9.17
N THR A 7 -16.80 -11.47 -8.73
CA THR A 7 -16.02 -10.46 -9.46
C THR A 7 -15.41 -11.09 -10.70
N PRO A 8 -15.69 -10.60 -11.91
CA PRO A 8 -15.12 -11.16 -13.12
C PRO A 8 -13.64 -10.77 -13.25
N VAL A 9 -12.81 -11.79 -13.44
CA VAL A 9 -11.38 -11.71 -13.70
C VAL A 9 -11.13 -12.44 -15.02
N TRP A 10 -10.60 -11.72 -16.00
CA TRP A 10 -10.33 -12.25 -17.35
C TRP A 10 -8.85 -12.57 -17.54
N ARG A 11 -7.95 -11.86 -16.83
CA ARG A 11 -6.51 -12.10 -16.89
C ARG A 11 -5.86 -11.96 -15.52
N TYR A 12 -4.93 -12.86 -15.24
CA TYR A 12 -4.14 -12.91 -14.02
C TYR A 12 -2.81 -13.63 -14.29
N TYR A 13 -1.84 -13.44 -13.42
CA TYR A 13 -0.59 -14.20 -13.39
C TYR A 13 -0.75 -15.43 -12.52
N GLN A 14 -0.34 -16.60 -13.03
CA GLN A 14 -0.30 -17.79 -12.20
C GLN A 14 0.86 -17.68 -11.20
N LEU A 15 0.53 -17.67 -9.92
CA LEU A 15 1.50 -17.57 -8.84
C LEU A 15 1.89 -18.97 -8.36
N ALA A 16 3.19 -19.17 -8.14
CA ALA A 16 3.73 -20.34 -7.47
C ALA A 16 4.36 -19.89 -6.14
N PRO A 17 3.91 -20.41 -4.98
CA PRO A 17 4.52 -20.09 -3.70
C PRO A 17 6.00 -20.48 -3.71
N ALA A 18 6.89 -19.54 -3.33
CA ALA A 18 8.33 -19.78 -3.34
C ALA A 18 8.75 -20.83 -2.31
N SER A 19 8.03 -20.90 -1.18
CA SER A 19 8.24 -21.88 -0.13
C SER A 19 6.91 -22.31 0.47
N ALA A 20 6.66 -23.62 0.53
CA ALA A 20 5.43 -24.17 1.11
C ALA A 20 5.30 -23.93 2.63
N THR A 21 6.39 -23.50 3.29
CA THR A 21 6.43 -23.29 4.76
C THR A 21 6.22 -21.83 5.15
N THR A 22 6.64 -20.86 4.33
CA THR A 22 6.57 -19.43 4.66
C THR A 22 5.54 -18.68 3.82
N SER A 23 5.35 -19.06 2.55
CA SER A 23 4.36 -18.44 1.68
C SER A 23 2.97 -19.05 1.92
N ARG A 24 1.98 -18.21 2.22
CA ARG A 24 0.58 -18.62 2.45
C ARG A 24 -0.32 -18.12 1.33
N VAL A 25 -1.19 -18.99 0.82
CA VAL A 25 -2.24 -18.60 -0.13
C VAL A 25 -3.42 -18.03 0.66
N ALA A 26 -3.59 -16.71 0.64
CA ALA A 26 -4.66 -16.01 1.34
C ALA A 26 -5.99 -16.08 0.57
N LEU A 27 -5.93 -16.12 -0.77
CA LEU A 27 -7.08 -16.23 -1.66
C LEU A 27 -6.70 -17.02 -2.90
N ALA A 28 -7.62 -17.83 -3.40
CA ALA A 28 -7.50 -18.55 -4.66
C ALA A 28 -8.65 -18.19 -5.62
N PHE A 29 -8.40 -18.27 -6.92
CA PHE A 29 -9.43 -18.21 -7.94
C PHE A 29 -10.28 -19.49 -7.92
N HIS A 30 -11.41 -19.46 -8.61
CA HIS A 30 -12.28 -20.64 -8.77
C HIS A 30 -11.58 -21.81 -9.49
N THR A 31 -10.51 -21.53 -10.24
CA THR A 31 -9.65 -22.55 -10.88
C THR A 31 -8.75 -23.28 -9.89
N GLY A 32 -8.60 -22.76 -8.66
CA GLY A 32 -7.66 -23.26 -7.66
C GLY A 32 -6.30 -22.53 -7.66
N ASP A 33 -6.04 -21.70 -8.68
CA ASP A 33 -4.80 -20.92 -8.76
C ASP A 33 -4.74 -19.84 -7.67
N PRO A 34 -3.59 -19.60 -7.03
CA PRO A 34 -3.46 -18.56 -6.02
C PRO A 34 -3.74 -17.17 -6.60
N ALA A 35 -4.68 -16.45 -6.00
CA ALA A 35 -5.06 -15.09 -6.37
C ALA A 35 -4.33 -14.05 -5.51
N ILE A 36 -4.12 -14.35 -4.23
CA ILE A 36 -3.35 -13.53 -3.29
C ILE A 36 -2.45 -14.47 -2.48
N VAL A 37 -1.16 -14.18 -2.47
CA VAL A 37 -0.15 -14.89 -1.67
C VAL A 37 0.47 -13.89 -0.69
N ASP A 38 0.56 -14.26 0.58
CA ASP A 38 1.26 -13.49 1.59
C ASP A 38 2.47 -14.24 2.14
N GLU A 39 3.56 -13.51 2.39
CA GLU A 39 4.77 -14.07 2.99
C GLU A 39 5.40 -13.05 3.96
N PRO A 40 5.79 -13.46 5.18
CA PRO A 40 6.65 -12.66 6.02
C PRO A 40 8.06 -12.60 5.42
N ILE A 41 8.52 -11.41 5.05
CA ILE A 41 9.88 -11.18 4.56
C ILE A 41 10.60 -10.32 5.61
N GLU A 42 11.60 -10.90 6.26
CA GLU A 42 12.31 -10.30 7.38
C GLU A 42 11.37 -9.77 8.48
N ARG A 43 11.21 -8.45 8.60
CA ARG A 43 10.37 -7.76 9.59
C ARG A 43 9.10 -7.19 9.01
N GLY A 44 8.90 -7.36 7.70
CA GLY A 44 7.73 -6.92 6.95
C GLY A 44 6.90 -8.09 6.44
N ARG A 45 5.82 -7.75 5.75
CA ARG A 45 4.97 -8.71 5.06
C ARG A 45 4.81 -8.26 3.62
N SER A 46 5.03 -9.17 2.68
CA SER A 46 4.74 -8.95 1.27
C SER A 46 3.43 -9.62 0.92
N LEU A 47 2.54 -8.88 0.25
CA LEU A 47 1.32 -9.42 -0.34
C LEU A 47 1.43 -9.28 -1.85
N LEU A 48 1.37 -10.40 -2.55
CA LEU A 48 1.37 -10.45 -4.01
C LEU A 48 -0.04 -10.77 -4.51
N VAL A 49 -0.56 -9.90 -5.38
CA VAL A 49 -1.88 -10.04 -6.00
C VAL A 49 -1.70 -10.42 -7.46
N ALA A 50 -2.35 -11.51 -7.88
CA ALA A 50 -2.20 -12.11 -9.21
C ALA A 50 -2.87 -11.31 -10.34
N THR A 51 -3.80 -10.42 -10.03
CA THR A 51 -4.54 -9.62 -11.04
C THR A 51 -4.34 -8.13 -10.81
N ALA A 52 -4.80 -7.32 -11.76
CA ALA A 52 -4.64 -5.88 -11.71
C ALA A 52 -5.54 -5.22 -10.65
N ALA A 53 -5.06 -4.13 -10.07
CA ALA A 53 -5.83 -3.27 -9.16
C ALA A 53 -6.29 -1.97 -9.83
N SER A 54 -6.20 -1.87 -11.16
CA SER A 54 -6.64 -0.70 -11.94
C SER A 54 -7.39 -1.11 -13.22
N PRO A 55 -8.45 -0.37 -13.60
CA PRO A 55 -9.15 -0.57 -14.88
C PRO A 55 -8.27 -0.21 -16.09
N ASP A 56 -7.16 0.52 -15.91
CA ASP A 56 -6.24 0.88 -16.99
C ASP A 56 -5.36 -0.30 -17.42
N SER A 57 -5.35 -1.38 -16.63
CA SER A 57 -4.63 -2.62 -16.99
C SER A 57 -5.45 -3.42 -17.98
N VAL A 58 -5.10 -3.27 -19.25
CA VAL A 58 -5.75 -3.95 -20.39
C VAL A 58 -4.82 -4.95 -21.04
N ASP A 59 -5.42 -6.03 -21.53
CA ASP A 59 -4.83 -6.96 -22.46
C ASP A 59 -4.89 -6.37 -23.87
N GLN A 60 -3.72 -6.01 -24.40
CA GLN A 60 -3.57 -5.47 -25.75
C GLN A 60 -3.47 -6.55 -26.83
N SER A 61 -3.34 -7.83 -26.45
CA SER A 61 -3.25 -8.94 -27.41
C SER A 61 -4.61 -9.31 -28.02
N VAL A 62 -5.71 -8.82 -27.42
CA VAL A 62 -7.08 -9.00 -27.90
C VAL A 62 -7.62 -7.69 -28.50
N THR A 63 -8.44 -7.81 -29.56
CA THR A 63 -9.09 -6.66 -30.22
C THR A 63 -10.61 -6.80 -30.14
N PRO A 64 -11.34 -5.86 -29.50
CA PRO A 64 -10.82 -4.67 -28.81
C PRO A 64 -10.06 -5.01 -27.51
N PRO A 65 -9.15 -4.13 -27.03
CA PRO A 65 -8.44 -4.33 -25.77
C PRO A 65 -9.38 -4.58 -24.60
N GLN A 66 -9.07 -5.59 -23.79
CA GLN A 66 -9.94 -6.04 -22.71
C GLN A 66 -9.29 -5.78 -21.35
N VAL A 67 -10.03 -5.23 -20.39
CA VAL A 67 -9.54 -5.06 -19.01
C VAL A 67 -9.22 -6.41 -18.37
N TRP A 68 -8.20 -6.46 -17.53
CA TRP A 68 -7.80 -7.71 -16.86
C TRP A 68 -8.84 -8.18 -15.85
N THR A 69 -9.50 -7.25 -15.17
CA THR A 69 -10.47 -7.53 -14.11
C THR A 69 -11.42 -6.36 -13.93
N ALA A 70 -12.65 -6.64 -13.49
CA ALA A 70 -13.55 -5.59 -13.04
C ALA A 70 -13.33 -5.21 -11.58
N TRP A 71 -12.51 -5.95 -10.83
CA TRP A 71 -12.40 -5.83 -9.38
C TRP A 71 -12.28 -4.39 -8.83
N PRO A 72 -11.49 -3.47 -9.40
CA PRO A 72 -11.39 -2.09 -8.91
C PRO A 72 -12.70 -1.29 -8.92
N THR A 73 -13.68 -1.70 -9.74
CA THR A 73 -15.01 -1.07 -9.81
C THR A 73 -16.05 -1.81 -8.96
N TRP A 74 -15.67 -2.91 -8.29
CA TRP A 74 -16.57 -3.70 -7.47
C TRP A 74 -16.63 -3.21 -6.01
N PRO A 75 -17.79 -3.32 -5.35
CA PRO A 75 -17.94 -2.91 -3.94
C PRO A 75 -17.00 -3.63 -2.96
N SER A 76 -16.49 -4.81 -3.33
CA SER A 76 -15.56 -5.61 -2.52
C SER A 76 -14.12 -5.07 -2.54
N PHE A 77 -13.79 -4.16 -3.46
CA PHE A 77 -12.42 -3.68 -3.61
C PHE A 77 -11.96 -2.79 -2.45
N PRO A 78 -12.68 -1.72 -2.06
CA PRO A 78 -12.27 -0.89 -0.92
C PRO A 78 -12.04 -1.68 0.39
N PRO A 79 -12.96 -2.55 0.85
CA PRO A 79 -12.72 -3.30 2.08
C PRO A 79 -11.55 -4.28 1.93
N MET A 80 -11.36 -4.93 0.77
CA MET A 80 -10.22 -5.82 0.59
C MET A 80 -8.88 -5.08 0.60
N MET A 81 -8.81 -3.88 0.00
CA MET A 81 -7.62 -3.05 0.08
C MET A 81 -7.32 -2.62 1.52
N GLN A 82 -8.35 -2.30 2.32
CA GLN A 82 -8.20 -1.95 3.73
C GLN A 82 -7.68 -3.13 4.55
N GLU A 83 -8.22 -4.32 4.35
CA GLU A 83 -7.75 -5.55 5.03
C GLU A 83 -6.32 -5.93 4.62
N MET A 84 -5.98 -5.84 3.34
CA MET A 84 -4.60 -6.09 2.88
C MET A 84 -3.62 -5.07 3.46
N LEU A 85 -4.01 -3.79 3.56
CA LEU A 85 -3.21 -2.77 4.21
C LEU A 85 -3.07 -3.03 5.71
N ALA A 86 -4.17 -3.38 6.39
CA ALA A 86 -4.12 -3.73 7.80
C ALA A 86 -3.17 -4.90 8.04
N LEU A 87 -3.26 -5.97 7.24
CA LEU A 87 -2.36 -7.12 7.32
C LEU A 87 -0.89 -6.78 7.02
N ALA A 88 -0.63 -5.85 6.10
CA ALA A 88 0.72 -5.38 5.80
C ALA A 88 1.31 -4.55 6.96
N VAL A 89 0.48 -3.73 7.62
CA VAL A 89 0.88 -2.79 8.67
C VAL A 89 0.80 -3.41 10.07
N GLU A 90 0.12 -4.54 10.26
CA GLU A 90 -0.02 -5.24 11.55
C GLU A 90 1.34 -5.57 12.20
N SER A 91 2.39 -5.80 11.38
CA SER A 91 3.75 -6.02 11.89
C SER A 91 4.50 -4.72 12.27
N GLY A 92 3.99 -3.57 11.86
CA GLY A 92 4.56 -2.22 12.02
C GLY A 92 3.73 -1.25 12.89
N MET A 93 2.60 -1.67 13.45
CA MET A 93 1.62 -0.81 14.15
C MET A 93 1.98 -0.43 15.61
N ASN A 94 3.26 -0.47 16.00
CA ASN A 94 3.75 0.45 17.04
C ASN A 94 4.30 1.64 16.28
N ASN A 95 3.91 2.87 16.62
CA ASN A 95 4.33 4.11 15.96
C ASN A 95 5.87 4.24 15.91
N ARG A 96 6.49 3.64 14.88
CA ARG A 96 7.95 3.43 14.78
C ARG A 96 8.61 4.41 13.82
N ASN A 97 7.82 5.17 13.06
CA ASN A 97 8.30 6.29 12.26
C ASN A 97 8.03 7.57 13.03
N VAL A 98 9.10 8.26 13.42
CA VAL A 98 9.06 9.45 14.29
C VAL A 98 9.75 10.60 13.55
N ALA A 99 9.25 11.83 13.65
CA ALA A 99 9.97 12.97 13.08
C ALA A 99 11.22 13.28 13.94
N VAL A 100 12.24 13.91 13.35
CA VAL A 100 13.39 14.39 14.13
C VAL A 100 12.89 15.41 15.16
N GLY A 101 13.20 15.17 16.44
CA GLY A 101 12.72 15.98 17.57
C GLY A 101 11.38 15.56 18.17
N GLU A 102 10.71 14.55 17.62
CA GLU A 102 9.57 13.91 18.28
C GLU A 102 10.05 12.78 19.19
N PRO A 103 9.41 12.56 20.35
CA PRO A 103 9.80 11.50 21.26
C PRO A 103 9.44 10.13 20.70
N ILE A 104 10.39 9.19 20.72
CA ILE A 104 10.09 7.78 20.49
C ILE A 104 9.48 7.22 21.77
N ALA A 105 8.32 6.58 21.66
CA ALA A 105 7.67 5.93 22.80
C ALA A 105 7.31 4.49 22.48
N GLY A 106 7.27 3.66 23.52
CA GLY A 106 6.83 2.28 23.44
C GLY A 106 6.09 1.85 24.70
N SER A 107 5.25 0.83 24.54
CA SER A 107 4.61 0.12 25.65
C SER A 107 4.96 -1.36 25.58
N ILE A 108 5.04 -1.98 26.75
CA ILE A 108 5.23 -3.41 26.94
C ILE A 108 4.10 -3.87 27.82
N HIS A 109 3.36 -4.89 27.37
CA HIS A 109 2.33 -5.53 28.17
C HIS A 109 2.98 -6.47 29.20
N SER A 110 3.56 -5.87 30.24
CA SER A 110 4.18 -6.57 31.35
C SER A 110 4.55 -5.60 32.47
N THR A 111 4.26 -5.94 33.72
CA THR A 111 4.62 -5.17 34.92
C THR A 111 6.07 -5.45 35.36
N VAL A 112 7.03 -5.38 34.43
CA VAL A 112 8.46 -5.61 34.75
C VAL A 112 9.12 -4.27 35.02
N ALA A 113 9.02 -3.82 36.27
CA ALA A 113 9.57 -2.55 36.76
C ALA A 113 11.08 -2.34 36.47
N ASN A 114 11.84 -3.43 36.30
CA ASN A 114 13.30 -3.42 36.19
C ASN A 114 13.82 -4.05 34.89
N LEU A 115 13.03 -4.06 33.81
CA LEU A 115 13.53 -4.50 32.51
C LEU A 115 14.57 -3.49 32.02
N PRO A 116 15.86 -3.87 31.84
CA PRO A 116 16.83 -2.94 31.32
C PRO A 116 16.50 -2.63 29.86
N LEU A 117 16.20 -1.37 29.56
CA LEU A 117 15.99 -0.84 28.23
C LEU A 117 17.14 0.09 27.85
N THR A 118 17.79 -0.22 26.73
CA THR A 118 18.84 0.61 26.15
C THR A 118 18.42 1.02 24.75
N ILE A 119 18.52 2.31 24.43
CA ILE A 119 18.35 2.81 23.09
C ILE A 119 19.73 3.06 22.48
N VAL A 120 19.98 2.43 21.34
CA VAL A 120 21.14 2.67 20.50
C VAL A 120 20.74 3.66 19.41
N SER A 121 21.33 4.85 19.39
CA SER A 121 21.09 5.87 18.39
C SER A 121 21.85 5.59 17.07
N PRO A 122 21.53 6.28 15.97
CA PRO A 122 22.17 6.06 14.67
C PRO A 122 23.69 6.25 14.66
N ASP A 123 24.23 7.03 15.59
CA ASP A 123 25.66 7.25 15.83
C ASP A 123 26.31 6.19 16.74
N SER A 124 25.60 5.09 17.03
CA SER A 124 26.02 3.98 17.91
C SER A 124 26.18 4.34 19.39
N ARG A 125 25.60 5.45 19.85
CA ARG A 125 25.58 5.78 21.28
C ARG A 125 24.47 5.00 21.98
N GLU A 126 24.80 4.43 23.14
CA GLU A 126 23.87 3.68 23.98
C GLU A 126 23.35 4.55 25.12
N LEU A 127 22.03 4.66 25.25
CA LEU A 127 21.36 5.41 26.30
C LEU A 127 20.38 4.52 27.05
N ARG A 128 20.53 4.42 28.38
CA ARG A 128 19.55 3.70 29.20
C ARG A 128 18.30 4.55 29.39
N VAL A 129 17.15 3.96 29.15
CA VAL A 129 15.85 4.64 29.27
C VAL A 129 15.04 3.98 30.39
N PRO A 130 14.54 4.76 31.36
CA PRO A 130 13.71 4.22 32.43
C PRO A 130 12.33 3.80 31.88
N LEU A 131 11.81 2.68 32.38
CA LEU A 131 10.41 2.32 32.17
C LEU A 131 9.58 2.88 33.32
N ALA A 132 8.46 3.49 32.97
CA ALA A 132 7.40 3.88 33.91
C ALA A 132 6.30 2.82 33.86
N ILE A 133 5.91 2.29 35.02
CA ILE A 133 4.76 1.38 35.12
C ILE A 133 3.48 2.23 35.04
N ASP A 134 2.58 1.89 34.13
CA ASP A 134 1.22 2.42 34.10
C ASP A 134 0.18 1.30 33.98
N GLY A 135 -0.39 0.91 35.13
CA GLY A 135 -1.32 -0.20 35.23
C GLY A 135 -0.64 -1.55 34.97
N GLU A 136 -1.19 -2.32 34.03
CA GLU A 136 -0.64 -3.61 33.59
C GLU A 136 0.48 -3.47 32.55
N ASP A 137 0.68 -2.27 32.00
CA ASP A 137 1.70 -1.98 31.00
C ASP A 137 2.88 -1.22 31.60
N SER A 138 4.07 -1.43 31.02
CA SER A 138 5.23 -0.56 31.24
C SER A 138 5.45 0.29 30.00
N ARG A 139 5.56 1.61 30.16
CA ARG A 139 5.79 2.56 29.07
C ARG A 139 7.12 3.26 29.22
N TRP A 140 7.67 3.70 28.10
CA TRP A 140 8.91 4.46 28.06
C TRP A 140 8.82 5.52 26.96
N SER A 141 9.59 6.59 27.12
CA SER A 141 9.76 7.63 26.12
C SER A 141 11.23 8.04 26.03
N PHE A 142 11.64 8.42 24.84
CA PHE A 142 12.98 8.86 24.53
C PHE A 142 12.93 10.06 23.60
N ASP A 143 13.40 11.19 24.11
CA ASP A 143 13.18 12.49 23.48
C ASP A 143 14.41 12.97 22.67
N ASP A 144 15.56 12.30 22.77
CA ASP A 144 16.81 12.67 22.08
C ASP A 144 16.88 12.06 20.68
N THR A 145 15.90 12.42 19.84
CA THR A 145 15.80 12.02 18.43
C THR A 145 16.40 13.07 17.49
N THR A 146 17.55 13.64 17.86
CA THR A 146 18.19 14.75 17.15
C THR A 146 18.83 14.35 15.81
N LEU A 147 19.15 13.06 15.64
CA LEU A 147 19.70 12.50 14.42
C LEU A 147 18.63 11.79 13.59
N SER A 148 18.65 11.98 12.28
CA SER A 148 17.90 11.10 11.37
C SER A 148 18.60 9.75 11.27
N GLY A 149 17.83 8.67 11.18
CA GLY A 149 18.35 7.31 11.04
C GLY A 149 17.57 6.28 11.85
N VAL A 150 18.18 5.11 12.02
CA VAL A 150 17.58 3.98 12.73
C VAL A 150 18.03 3.99 14.20
N TYR A 151 17.06 4.10 15.10
CA TYR A 151 17.23 3.92 16.54
C TYR A 151 16.84 2.49 16.92
N ARG A 152 17.52 1.90 17.90
CA ARG A 152 17.29 0.52 18.32
C ARG A 152 17.02 0.46 19.82
N ALA A 153 15.81 0.07 20.20
CA ALA A 153 15.45 -0.24 21.58
C ALA A 153 15.77 -1.71 21.89
N GLU A 154 16.80 -1.94 22.68
CA GLU A 154 17.23 -3.25 23.17
C GLU A 154 16.66 -3.50 24.57
N TYR A 155 15.78 -4.49 24.65
CA TYR A 155 15.18 -4.96 25.89
C TYR A 155 16.00 -6.14 26.40
N GLY A 156 16.59 -6.02 27.58
CA GLY A 156 17.32 -7.14 28.18
C GLY A 156 16.39 -8.24 28.74
N PRO A 157 16.94 -9.19 29.51
CA PRO A 157 16.16 -10.29 30.08
C PRO A 157 15.04 -9.80 31.01
N PRO A 158 13.86 -10.44 31.02
CA PRO A 158 13.52 -11.68 30.32
C PRO A 158 13.06 -11.53 28.87
N LEU A 159 12.83 -10.31 28.37
CA LEU A 159 12.25 -10.09 27.04
C LEU A 159 13.26 -10.39 25.92
N SER A 160 14.53 -10.02 26.13
CA SER A 160 15.66 -10.28 25.21
C SER A 160 15.33 -10.03 23.75
N THR A 161 14.68 -8.89 23.47
CA THR A 161 14.19 -8.53 22.15
C THR A 161 14.68 -7.16 21.75
N THR A 162 14.59 -6.87 20.46
CA THR A 162 15.10 -5.63 19.90
C THR A 162 14.05 -5.02 18.99
N GLN A 163 13.62 -3.80 19.30
CA GLN A 163 12.71 -3.02 18.46
C GLN A 163 13.49 -1.93 17.74
N LEU A 164 13.12 -1.64 16.49
CA LEU A 164 13.71 -0.57 15.70
C LEU A 164 12.70 0.57 15.53
N PHE A 165 13.22 1.78 15.60
CA PHE A 165 12.52 3.03 15.37
C PHE A 165 13.29 3.82 14.33
N VAL A 166 12.56 4.62 13.56
CA VAL A 166 13.04 5.17 12.32
C VAL A 166 12.72 6.65 12.31
N ALA A 167 13.77 7.48 12.34
CA ALA A 167 13.63 8.92 12.33
C ALA A 167 13.91 9.48 10.93
N ASN A 168 12.85 9.94 10.25
CA ASN A 168 12.91 10.71 9.01
C ASN A 168 13.84 10.13 7.90
N VAL A 169 13.73 8.83 7.57
CA VAL A 169 14.43 8.28 6.37
C VAL A 169 13.62 8.53 5.12
N ASP A 170 14.36 8.66 4.02
CA ASP A 170 13.83 8.89 2.69
C ASP A 170 12.91 7.74 2.24
N THR A 171 11.62 8.02 2.04
CA THR A 171 10.57 7.06 1.70
C THR A 171 10.55 6.69 0.21
N ARG A 172 11.71 6.74 -0.48
CA ARG A 172 11.83 6.44 -1.92
C ARG A 172 11.16 5.13 -2.32
N GLU A 173 11.17 4.14 -1.45
CA GLU A 173 10.58 2.81 -1.66
C GLU A 173 9.03 2.84 -1.71
N SER A 174 8.39 3.87 -1.17
CA SER A 174 6.92 4.06 -1.20
C SER A 174 6.41 4.85 -2.41
N ARG A 175 7.25 5.11 -3.43
CA ARG A 175 6.78 5.69 -4.70
C ARG A 175 6.03 4.64 -5.52
N LEU A 176 4.70 4.73 -5.51
CA LEU A 176 3.76 3.92 -6.32
C LEU A 176 3.80 4.24 -7.83
N GLU A 177 4.90 4.75 -8.34
CA GLU A 177 5.05 4.98 -9.77
C GLU A 177 5.26 3.66 -10.50
N ARG A 178 4.72 3.57 -11.71
CA ARG A 178 4.89 2.41 -12.56
C ARG A 178 6.38 2.18 -12.82
N PHE A 179 6.88 1.02 -12.39
CA PHE A 179 8.27 0.62 -12.60
C PHE A 179 8.48 0.21 -14.06
N ASP A 180 9.64 0.55 -14.63
CA ASP A 180 9.99 0.12 -15.97
C ASP A 180 10.27 -1.39 -15.99
N ALA A 181 9.67 -2.11 -16.93
CA ALA A 181 9.75 -3.56 -17.00
C ALA A 181 11.19 -4.05 -17.24
N ASP A 182 12.01 -3.25 -17.92
CA ASP A 182 13.40 -3.59 -18.25
C ASP A 182 14.32 -3.60 -17.02
N LEU A 183 13.93 -2.86 -15.96
CA LEU A 183 14.65 -2.79 -14.70
C LEU A 183 14.29 -3.92 -13.74
N LEU A 184 13.27 -4.72 -14.06
CA LEU A 184 12.88 -5.84 -13.22
C LEU A 184 13.90 -6.98 -13.31
N PRO A 185 14.19 -7.70 -12.21
CA PRO A 185 14.95 -8.95 -12.25
C PRO A 185 14.35 -9.93 -13.24
N SER A 186 15.16 -10.78 -13.86
CA SER A 186 14.72 -11.73 -14.91
C SER A 186 13.59 -12.66 -14.46
N GLN A 187 13.49 -12.97 -13.17
CA GLN A 187 12.37 -13.74 -12.60
C GLN A 187 11.00 -13.05 -12.71
N PHE A 188 10.98 -11.72 -12.86
CA PHE A 188 9.77 -10.92 -13.07
C PHE A 188 9.60 -10.50 -14.55
N ARG A 189 10.62 -10.74 -15.38
CA ARG A 189 10.53 -10.67 -16.84
C ARG A 189 9.92 -11.98 -17.34
N GLN A 190 8.64 -12.19 -17.09
CA GLN A 190 7.92 -13.08 -18.00
C GLN A 190 7.94 -12.42 -19.36
N ASP A 191 8.44 -13.14 -20.38
CA ASP A 191 8.52 -12.67 -21.76
C ASP A 191 7.17 -12.11 -22.21
N PHE A 192 6.99 -10.80 -22.09
CA PHE A 192 6.19 -10.05 -23.03
C PHE A 192 6.97 -10.13 -24.34
N SER A 193 6.87 -11.26 -25.04
CA SER A 193 7.54 -11.44 -26.31
C SER A 193 6.88 -10.51 -27.31
N ALA A 194 7.39 -9.29 -27.37
CA ALA A 194 7.12 -8.28 -28.38
C ALA A 194 7.93 -8.56 -29.66
N GLU A 195 8.19 -9.84 -29.97
CA GLU A 195 8.95 -10.28 -31.14
C GLU A 195 8.22 -10.05 -32.48
N HIS A 196 7.13 -9.29 -32.50
CA HIS A 196 6.51 -8.78 -33.73
C HIS A 196 6.26 -7.26 -33.64
N SER A 197 7.23 -6.50 -33.14
CA SER A 197 7.23 -5.04 -33.21
C SER A 197 7.90 -4.54 -34.48
N ASP A 198 7.30 -4.88 -35.63
CA ASP A 198 7.51 -4.17 -36.89
C ASP A 198 6.21 -3.45 -37.30
N GLN A 199 5.60 -2.76 -36.33
CA GLN A 199 4.44 -1.90 -36.56
C GLN A 199 4.60 -0.52 -35.91
N PRO A 200 4.11 0.52 -36.61
CA PRO A 200 4.42 1.91 -36.31
C PRO A 200 3.87 2.33 -34.95
N THR A 201 4.65 3.12 -34.23
CA THR A 201 4.25 3.77 -32.98
C THR A 201 2.90 4.47 -33.13
N PHE A 202 1.87 3.95 -32.48
CA PHE A 202 0.58 4.62 -32.41
C PHE A 202 0.69 5.87 -31.53
N PRO A 203 0.12 7.00 -31.95
CA PRO A 203 0.10 8.22 -31.14
C PRO A 203 -0.67 7.94 -29.85
N VAL A 204 -0.07 8.31 -28.72
CA VAL A 204 -0.71 8.29 -27.40
C VAL A 204 -1.90 9.25 -27.44
N THR A 205 -3.10 8.73 -27.72
CA THR A 205 -4.34 9.49 -27.59
C THR A 205 -4.66 9.61 -26.11
N ARG A 206 -4.19 10.70 -25.51
CA ARG A 206 -4.67 11.19 -24.21
C ARG A 206 -6.20 11.33 -24.32
N GLY A 207 -6.95 10.47 -23.63
CA GLY A 207 -8.40 10.58 -23.50
C GLY A 207 -8.78 11.83 -22.71
N ALA A 208 -8.75 12.99 -23.36
CA ALA A 208 -9.09 14.27 -22.76
C ALA A 208 -9.94 15.08 -23.75
N GLY A 209 -11.23 14.76 -23.87
CA GLY A 209 -12.14 15.50 -24.74
C GLY A 209 -13.58 15.53 -24.23
N LEU A 210 -14.17 14.36 -23.94
CA LEU A 210 -15.61 14.25 -23.68
C LEU A 210 -16.04 14.87 -22.34
N PHE A 211 -15.24 14.70 -21.27
CA PHE A 211 -15.54 15.29 -19.96
C PHE A 211 -15.61 16.83 -20.01
N ARG A 212 -14.74 17.48 -20.79
CA ARG A 212 -14.75 18.94 -20.97
C ARG A 212 -16.02 19.40 -21.68
N VAL A 213 -16.48 18.65 -22.69
CA VAL A 213 -17.72 18.97 -23.41
C VAL A 213 -18.93 18.85 -22.48
N PHE A 214 -19.01 17.78 -21.67
CA PHE A 214 -20.08 17.64 -20.68
C PHE A 214 -20.05 18.74 -19.61
N LEU A 215 -18.86 19.11 -19.13
CA LEU A 215 -18.69 20.17 -18.14
C LEU A 215 -19.17 21.53 -18.68
N PHE A 216 -18.79 21.88 -19.92
CA PHE A 216 -19.27 23.10 -20.56
C PHE A 216 -20.77 23.05 -20.86
N GLY A 217 -21.33 21.88 -21.18
CA GLY A 217 -22.77 21.68 -21.33
C GLY A 217 -23.53 21.97 -20.04
N VAL A 218 -23.09 21.42 -18.92
CA VAL A 218 -23.70 21.66 -17.59
C VAL A 218 -23.55 23.12 -17.18
N LEU A 219 -22.37 23.73 -17.39
CA LEU A 219 -22.14 25.14 -17.12
C LEU A 219 -23.08 26.05 -17.92
N GLY A 220 -23.26 25.76 -19.21
CA GLY A 220 -24.22 26.46 -20.05
C GLY A 220 -25.65 26.33 -19.53
N LEU A 221 -26.04 25.12 -19.11
CA LEU A 221 -27.37 24.88 -18.56
C LEU A 221 -27.63 25.69 -17.29
N LEU A 222 -26.66 25.73 -16.36
CA LEU A 222 -26.73 26.52 -15.13
C LEU A 222 -26.83 28.02 -15.38
N LEU A 223 -26.07 28.55 -16.34
CA LEU A 223 -26.15 29.97 -16.71
C LEU A 223 -27.51 30.28 -17.36
N THR A 224 -28.01 29.40 -18.20
CA THR A 224 -29.31 29.56 -18.86
C THR A 224 -30.44 29.54 -17.83
N GLU A 225 -30.39 28.60 -16.88
CA GLU A 225 -31.33 28.52 -15.76
C GLU A 225 -31.27 29.78 -14.89
N SER A 226 -30.07 30.27 -14.57
CA SER A 226 -29.88 31.49 -13.79
C SER A 226 -30.46 32.73 -14.49
N VAL A 227 -30.27 32.84 -15.82
CA VAL A 227 -30.82 33.93 -16.64
C VAL A 227 -32.34 33.83 -16.78
N LEU A 228 -32.88 32.62 -16.96
CA LEU A 228 -34.32 32.35 -16.99
C LEU A 228 -34.97 32.70 -15.65
N ALA A 229 -34.35 32.30 -14.54
CA ALA A 229 -34.80 32.64 -13.19
C ALA A 229 -34.80 34.16 -12.96
N TRP A 230 -33.78 34.88 -13.44
CA TRP A 230 -33.74 36.35 -13.38
C TRP A 230 -34.79 37.04 -14.26
N ARG A 231 -35.08 36.48 -15.45
CA ARG A 231 -36.03 37.05 -16.41
C ARG A 231 -37.47 36.80 -16.02
N PHE A 232 -37.78 35.63 -15.46
CA PHE A 232 -39.14 35.25 -15.05
C PHE A 232 -39.43 35.54 -13.57
N GLY A 233 -38.41 35.65 -12.72
CA GLY A 233 -38.56 36.07 -11.32
C GLY A 233 -38.83 37.57 -11.13
N ARG A 234 -38.76 38.37 -12.21
CA ARG A 234 -39.08 39.81 -12.22
C ARG A 234 -40.52 40.15 -12.61
N THR A 235 -41.36 39.15 -12.86
CA THR A 235 -42.80 39.36 -13.11
C THR A 235 -43.61 38.78 -11.95
N ASN A 236 -43.54 39.47 -10.81
CA ASN A 236 -44.61 39.56 -9.81
C ASN A 236 -44.72 41.03 -9.41
#